data_AF-A0A2V8D0N6-F1
#
_entry.id   AF-A0A2V8D0N6-F1
#
_cell.length_a   1.000
_cell.length_b   1.000
_cell.length_c   1.000
_cell.angle_alpha   90.00
_cell.angle_beta   90.00
_cell.angle_gamma   90.00
#
_symmetry.space_group_name_H-M   'P 1'
#
loop_
_entity.id
_entity.type
_entity.pdbx_description
1 polymer ?
#
loop_
_entity_poly.entity_id
_entity_poly.type
_entity_poly.pdbx_seq_one_letter_code
_entity_poly.pdbx_strand_id
1 'polypeptide(L)'
;MRPTKLKRIKTAVLASSKSMGLFSAMGRSRWRTDRLLILGYHGISIDDEHLWNPALYMSQDALARRLELLVGNNCSVLPLREAVDRLARNDLPPRSVAITFDDGSYDFAVRAHPVIQEFGVPVTVYQTSYYSTFNRPVFDVACSYILWKGAAQRLDGEPFTGTAGLLDLHTADRRAAVCRRIRQTMLREGRSAQEKDVLLDRLAEAVGVDISSMRKNRVLHLMTPAELRRVASAGVDLQLHTHRHRVPMNRELFLAEIADNRRFLADIGQPSTDHFCYPSGAYDAAFLPWLAEAGVRAATTCDPGLATRTSPPLLLPRIIDSSSLSDVEFEGWLYGVSDVLPHRPVQRSVALTAESTR
;
A
#
# COMPACT_ATOMS: atom_id res chain seq x y z
N MET A 1 -12.18 7.54 15.63
CA MET A 1 -12.28 8.99 15.33
C MET A 1 -13.66 9.32 14.78
N ARG A 2 -14.34 10.38 15.26
CA ARG A 2 -15.61 10.83 14.66
C ARG A 2 -15.37 11.36 13.23
N PRO A 3 -16.20 11.02 12.23
CA PRO A 3 -16.03 11.54 10.88
C PRO A 3 -16.18 13.06 10.85
N THR A 4 -15.34 13.72 10.06
CA THR A 4 -15.41 15.18 9.88
C THR A 4 -16.77 15.59 9.29
N LYS A 5 -17.20 16.84 9.52
CA LYS A 5 -18.46 17.36 8.94
C LYS A 5 -18.53 17.15 7.42
N LEU A 6 -17.44 17.43 6.71
CA LEU A 6 -17.32 17.20 5.26
C LEU A 6 -17.52 15.72 4.87
N LYS A 7 -16.92 14.79 5.62
CA LYS A 7 -17.07 13.35 5.35
C LYS A 7 -18.52 12.90 5.53
N ARG A 8 -19.22 13.41 6.56
CA ARG A 8 -20.65 13.13 6.76
C ARG A 8 -21.51 13.65 5.62
N ILE A 9 -21.24 14.87 5.14
CA ILE A 9 -21.94 15.45 3.99
C ILE A 9 -21.68 14.62 2.73
N LYS A 10 -20.42 14.27 2.43
CA LYS A 10 -20.07 13.42 1.27
C LYS A 10 -20.82 12.08 1.33
N THR A 11 -20.83 11.43 2.49
CA THR A 11 -21.54 10.16 2.69
C THR A 11 -23.05 10.30 2.45
N ALA A 12 -23.67 11.37 2.97
CA ALA A 12 -25.10 11.63 2.78
C ALA A 12 -25.46 11.93 1.31
N VAL A 13 -24.62 12.70 0.60
CA VAL A 13 -24.77 12.95 -0.83
C VAL A 13 -24.68 11.65 -1.62
N LEU A 14 -23.68 10.82 -1.35
CA LEU A 14 -23.51 9.53 -2.03
C LEU A 14 -24.68 8.58 -1.75
N ALA A 15 -25.16 8.50 -0.51
CA ALA A 15 -26.32 7.68 -0.15
C ALA A 15 -27.61 8.15 -0.85
N SER A 16 -27.80 9.47 -0.96
CA SER A 16 -28.93 10.05 -1.69
C SER A 16 -28.83 9.75 -3.19
N SER A 17 -27.65 9.98 -3.78
CA SER A 17 -27.36 9.65 -5.19
C SER A 17 -27.59 8.18 -5.51
N LYS A 18 -27.18 7.27 -4.62
CA LYS A 18 -27.44 5.83 -4.75
C LYS A 18 -28.94 5.53 -4.74
N SER A 19 -29.66 6.09 -3.77
CA SER A 19 -31.12 5.89 -3.62
C SER A 19 -31.92 6.43 -4.80
N MET A 20 -31.42 7.48 -5.45
CA MET A 20 -32.00 8.07 -6.66
C MET A 20 -31.64 7.32 -7.96
N GLY A 21 -30.87 6.22 -7.88
CA GLY A 21 -30.47 5.42 -9.04
C GLY A 21 -29.32 6.00 -9.87
N LEU A 22 -28.66 7.08 -9.41
CA LEU A 22 -27.55 7.70 -10.15
C LEU A 22 -26.36 6.75 -10.29
N PHE A 23 -26.11 5.90 -9.29
CA PHE A 23 -25.08 4.87 -9.34
C PHE A 23 -25.33 3.94 -10.54
N SER A 24 -26.51 3.33 -10.61
CA SER A 24 -26.88 2.41 -11.69
C SER A 24 -26.93 3.10 -13.07
N ALA A 25 -27.30 4.37 -13.14
CA ALA A 25 -27.25 5.14 -14.39
C ALA A 25 -25.79 5.32 -14.86
N MET A 26 -24.90 5.79 -13.97
CA MET A 26 -23.49 6.00 -14.28
C MET A 26 -22.76 4.68 -14.57
N GLY A 27 -23.03 3.62 -13.81
CA GLY A 27 -22.40 2.31 -14.00
C GLY A 27 -22.79 1.57 -15.28
N ARG A 28 -23.88 1.98 -15.93
CA ARG A 28 -24.30 1.47 -17.26
C ARG A 28 -23.83 2.37 -18.40
N SER A 29 -23.22 3.51 -18.09
CA SER A 29 -22.77 4.46 -19.11
C SER A 29 -21.51 3.96 -19.82
N ARG A 30 -21.34 4.42 -21.07
CA ARG A 30 -20.07 4.32 -21.81
C ARG A 30 -18.93 4.97 -21.03
N TRP A 31 -19.20 6.11 -20.39
CA TRP A 31 -18.21 6.82 -19.58
C TRP A 31 -17.57 5.93 -18.50
N ARG A 32 -18.35 5.13 -17.76
CA ARG A 32 -17.82 4.20 -16.77
C ARG A 32 -17.20 2.95 -17.40
N THR A 33 -17.75 2.47 -18.51
CA THR A 33 -17.25 1.26 -19.20
C THR A 33 -15.85 1.48 -19.77
N ASP A 34 -15.57 2.66 -20.32
CA ASP A 34 -14.28 3.01 -20.92
C ASP A 34 -13.20 3.39 -19.87
N ARG A 35 -13.43 3.03 -18.60
CA ARG A 35 -12.60 3.42 -17.46
C ARG A 35 -12.31 2.23 -16.55
N LEU A 36 -11.06 2.12 -16.12
CA LEU A 36 -10.61 1.08 -15.20
C LEU A 36 -10.49 1.65 -13.78
N LEU A 37 -11.11 0.99 -12.82
CA LEU A 37 -10.84 1.23 -11.41
C LEU A 37 -9.73 0.30 -10.95
N ILE A 38 -8.66 0.85 -10.37
CA ILE A 38 -7.60 0.06 -9.75
C ILE A 38 -7.68 0.29 -8.24
N LEU A 39 -7.96 -0.77 -7.49
CA LEU A 39 -8.00 -0.75 -6.03
C LEU A 39 -6.60 -1.07 -5.48
N GLY A 40 -6.13 -0.27 -4.54
CA GLY A 40 -4.89 -0.49 -3.80
C GLY A 40 -5.18 -0.77 -2.33
N TYR A 41 -4.63 -1.86 -1.82
CA TYR A 41 -4.64 -2.25 -0.42
C TYR A 41 -3.19 -2.33 0.10
N HIS A 42 -2.98 -2.19 1.40
CA HIS A 42 -1.69 -2.50 2.02
C HIS A 42 -1.86 -3.70 2.96
N GLY A 43 -2.06 -3.47 4.26
CA GLY A 43 -2.11 -4.53 5.26
C GLY A 43 -3.52 -4.93 5.69
N ILE A 44 -3.73 -6.22 5.90
CA ILE A 44 -4.92 -6.79 6.54
C ILE A 44 -4.53 -7.26 7.94
N SER A 45 -4.99 -6.55 8.97
CA SER A 45 -4.52 -6.69 10.35
C SER A 45 -4.40 -8.14 10.85
N ILE A 46 -3.22 -8.46 11.40
CA ILE A 46 -2.98 -9.66 12.21
C ILE A 46 -3.40 -9.38 13.66
N ASP A 47 -3.09 -8.19 14.16
CA ASP A 47 -3.45 -7.70 15.50
C ASP A 47 -4.32 -6.44 15.36
N ASP A 48 -3.88 -5.29 15.87
CA ASP A 48 -4.62 -4.03 15.88
C ASP A 48 -3.99 -2.93 15.02
N GLU A 49 -3.23 -3.31 13.98
CA GLU A 49 -2.58 -2.36 13.06
C GLU A 49 -3.59 -1.39 12.40
N HIS A 50 -4.83 -1.84 12.18
CA HIS A 50 -5.95 -1.02 11.71
C HIS A 50 -6.41 0.05 12.70
N LEU A 51 -6.13 -0.09 14.00
CA LEU A 51 -6.34 0.96 15.01
C LEU A 51 -5.19 1.96 15.02
N TRP A 52 -3.96 1.48 14.78
CA TRP A 52 -2.76 2.31 14.68
C TRP A 52 -2.77 3.18 13.42
N ASN A 53 -2.97 2.56 12.26
CA ASN A 53 -2.94 3.22 10.96
C ASN A 53 -4.12 2.79 10.08
N PRO A 54 -5.34 3.29 10.37
CA PRO A 54 -6.57 2.95 9.63
C PRO A 54 -6.58 3.44 8.17
N ALA A 55 -5.54 4.17 7.74
CA ALA A 55 -5.38 4.61 6.36
C ALA A 55 -4.64 3.58 5.48
N LEU A 56 -3.87 2.68 6.09
CA LEU A 56 -3.14 1.61 5.39
C LEU A 56 -3.60 0.21 5.79
N TYR A 57 -4.19 0.06 6.98
CA TYR A 57 -4.60 -1.23 7.51
C TYR A 57 -6.12 -1.33 7.67
N MET A 58 -6.65 -2.52 7.41
CA MET A 58 -8.04 -2.88 7.69
C MET A 58 -8.17 -4.29 8.25
N SER A 59 -9.32 -4.59 8.85
CA SER A 59 -9.63 -5.95 9.31
C SER A 59 -9.91 -6.88 8.14
N GLN A 60 -9.80 -8.18 8.39
CA GLN A 60 -10.17 -9.22 7.43
C GLN A 60 -11.66 -9.14 7.04
N ASP A 61 -12.54 -8.86 8.02
CA ASP A 61 -13.98 -8.66 7.77
C ASP A 61 -14.25 -7.46 6.85
N ALA A 62 -13.48 -6.37 7.00
CA ALA A 62 -13.61 -5.22 6.13
C ALA A 62 -13.22 -5.58 4.68
N LEU A 63 -12.15 -6.37 4.49
CA LEU A 63 -11.80 -6.87 3.16
C LEU A 63 -12.89 -7.79 2.59
N ALA A 64 -13.38 -8.75 3.37
CA ALA A 64 -14.47 -9.64 2.94
C ALA A 64 -15.69 -8.83 2.49
N ARG A 65 -16.06 -7.80 3.26
CA ARG A 65 -17.13 -6.86 2.91
C ARG A 65 -16.88 -6.14 1.59
N ARG A 66 -15.64 -5.78 1.25
CA ARG A 66 -15.30 -5.17 -0.05
C ARG A 66 -15.48 -6.14 -1.21
N LEU A 67 -15.09 -7.39 -1.03
CA LEU A 67 -15.26 -8.43 -2.04
C LEU A 67 -16.75 -8.77 -2.25
N GLU A 68 -17.55 -8.84 -1.19
CA GLU A 68 -19.01 -8.95 -1.28
C GLU A 68 -19.62 -7.80 -2.11
N LEU A 69 -19.17 -6.56 -1.88
CA LEU A 69 -19.65 -5.40 -2.63
C LEU A 69 -19.24 -5.46 -4.10
N LEU A 70 -18.06 -5.97 -4.44
CA LEU A 70 -17.63 -6.16 -5.83
C LEU A 70 -18.53 -7.17 -6.55
N VAL A 71 -18.76 -8.33 -5.93
CA VAL A 71 -19.60 -9.40 -6.51
C VAL A 71 -21.05 -8.97 -6.58
N GLY A 72 -21.60 -8.43 -5.49
CA GLY A 72 -22.99 -7.97 -5.40
C GLY A 72 -23.33 -6.82 -6.34
N ASN A 73 -22.33 -6.06 -6.81
CA ASN A 73 -22.51 -5.00 -7.81
C ASN A 73 -22.09 -5.44 -9.24
N ASN A 74 -21.90 -6.74 -9.46
CA ASN A 74 -21.54 -7.32 -10.75
C ASN A 74 -20.34 -6.58 -11.40
N CYS A 75 -19.29 -6.35 -10.63
CA CYS A 75 -18.04 -5.79 -11.14
C CYS A 75 -17.28 -6.85 -11.96
N SER A 76 -16.63 -6.41 -13.03
CA SER A 76 -15.76 -7.28 -13.82
C SER A 76 -14.35 -7.20 -13.25
N VAL A 77 -14.01 -8.10 -12.31
CA VAL A 77 -12.66 -8.12 -11.71
C VAL A 77 -11.70 -8.83 -12.65
N LEU A 78 -10.65 -8.15 -13.08
CA LEU A 78 -9.70 -8.61 -14.10
C LEU A 78 -8.28 -8.69 -13.53
N PRO A 79 -7.44 -9.63 -14.02
CA PRO A 79 -6.00 -9.57 -13.78
C PRO A 79 -5.46 -8.20 -14.24
N LEU A 80 -4.54 -7.60 -13.48
CA LEU A 80 -4.08 -6.22 -13.75
C LEU A 80 -3.55 -6.06 -15.17
N ARG A 81 -2.74 -7.01 -15.65
CA ARG A 81 -2.20 -7.03 -17.01
C ARG A 81 -3.31 -6.96 -18.06
N GLU A 82 -4.31 -7.85 -17.94
CA GLU A 82 -5.45 -7.89 -18.85
C GLU A 82 -6.25 -6.59 -18.79
N ALA A 83 -6.46 -6.06 -17.59
CA ALA A 83 -7.19 -4.81 -17.39
C ALA A 83 -6.50 -3.63 -18.10
N VAL A 84 -5.17 -3.53 -18.00
CA VAL A 84 -4.38 -2.48 -18.67
C VAL A 84 -4.37 -2.66 -20.19
N ASP A 85 -4.18 -3.89 -20.67
CA ASP A 85 -4.21 -4.18 -22.11
C ASP A 85 -5.59 -3.87 -22.72
N ARG A 86 -6.68 -4.21 -22.02
CA ARG A 86 -8.06 -3.88 -22.44
C ARG A 86 -8.37 -2.40 -22.36
N LEU A 87 -7.85 -1.70 -21.37
CA LEU A 87 -7.96 -0.23 -21.27
C LEU A 87 -7.32 0.44 -22.50
N ALA A 88 -6.13 -0.03 -22.91
CA ALA A 88 -5.44 0.49 -24.09
C ALA A 88 -6.22 0.22 -25.39
N ARG A 89 -6.84 -0.96 -25.52
CA ARG A 89 -7.67 -1.35 -26.68
C ARG A 89 -9.09 -0.78 -26.66
N ASN A 90 -9.50 -0.13 -25.58
CA ASN A 90 -10.85 0.41 -25.37
C ASN A 90 -11.95 -0.67 -25.44
N ASP A 91 -11.69 -1.85 -24.88
CA ASP A 91 -12.60 -3.00 -24.88
C ASP A 91 -12.84 -3.58 -23.47
N LEU A 92 -12.77 -2.71 -22.45
CA LEU A 92 -13.08 -3.07 -21.07
C LEU A 92 -14.54 -3.55 -20.92
N PRO A 93 -14.76 -4.66 -20.21
CA PRO A 93 -16.08 -5.01 -19.72
C PRO A 93 -16.68 -3.91 -18.83
N PRO A 94 -18.02 -3.83 -18.72
CA PRO A 94 -18.68 -2.91 -17.80
C PRO A 94 -18.17 -3.06 -16.37
N ARG A 95 -17.96 -1.92 -15.69
CA ARG A 95 -17.47 -1.86 -14.31
C ARG A 95 -16.20 -2.70 -14.06
N SER A 96 -15.23 -2.58 -14.96
CA SER A 96 -13.93 -3.22 -14.80
C SER A 96 -13.19 -2.72 -13.57
N VAL A 97 -12.61 -3.65 -12.82
CA VAL A 97 -11.82 -3.43 -11.59
C VAL A 97 -10.57 -4.31 -11.60
N ALA A 98 -9.42 -3.77 -11.19
CA ALA A 98 -8.24 -4.54 -10.85
C ALA A 98 -7.92 -4.38 -9.36
N ILE A 99 -7.50 -5.46 -8.69
CA ILE A 99 -7.20 -5.46 -7.25
C ILE A 99 -5.69 -5.58 -7.07
N THR A 100 -5.10 -4.65 -6.30
CA THR A 100 -3.67 -4.60 -6.03
C THR A 100 -3.41 -4.50 -4.53
N PHE A 101 -2.38 -5.19 -4.05
CA PHE A 101 -1.84 -5.08 -2.69
C PHE A 101 -0.38 -4.64 -2.76
N ASP A 102 0.01 -3.70 -1.90
CA ASP A 102 1.36 -3.16 -1.86
C ASP A 102 2.21 -3.87 -0.79
N ASP A 103 3.50 -3.56 -0.76
CA ASP A 103 4.55 -4.01 0.16
C ASP A 103 4.96 -5.48 0.12
N GLY A 104 4.01 -6.41 -0.05
CA GLY A 104 4.27 -7.84 0.04
C GLY A 104 4.31 -8.37 1.47
N SER A 105 3.45 -7.82 2.33
CA SER A 105 3.38 -8.14 3.74
C SER A 105 2.92 -9.59 3.99
N TYR A 106 3.38 -10.18 5.08
CA TYR A 106 2.99 -11.53 5.49
C TYR A 106 1.48 -11.65 5.74
N ASP A 107 0.87 -10.57 6.23
CA ASP A 107 -0.56 -10.53 6.50
C ASP A 107 -1.42 -10.76 5.24
N PHE A 108 -0.93 -10.41 4.05
CA PHE A 108 -1.58 -10.78 2.80
C PHE A 108 -1.74 -12.30 2.70
N ALA A 109 -0.66 -13.07 2.94
CA ALA A 109 -0.68 -14.52 2.80
C ALA A 109 -1.63 -15.22 3.77
N VAL A 110 -1.73 -14.73 5.02
CA VAL A 110 -2.49 -15.41 6.08
C VAL A 110 -3.87 -14.81 6.36
N ARG A 111 -4.16 -13.59 5.90
CA ARG A 111 -5.45 -12.91 6.14
C ARG A 111 -6.15 -12.55 4.83
N ALA A 112 -5.45 -11.93 3.88
CA ALA A 112 -6.07 -11.46 2.64
C ALA A 112 -6.34 -12.59 1.65
N HIS A 113 -5.31 -13.36 1.33
CA HIS A 113 -5.31 -14.36 0.27
C HIS A 113 -6.36 -15.47 0.48
N PRO A 114 -6.55 -16.05 1.69
CA PRO A 114 -7.61 -17.05 1.89
C PRO A 114 -9.00 -16.51 1.56
N VAL A 115 -9.31 -15.27 1.98
CA VAL A 115 -10.60 -14.65 1.68
C VAL A 115 -10.72 -14.39 0.18
N ILE A 116 -9.69 -13.84 -0.46
CA ILE A 116 -9.70 -13.59 -1.91
C ILE A 116 -9.95 -14.87 -2.71
N GLN A 117 -9.38 -16.00 -2.27
CA GLN A 117 -9.59 -17.31 -2.90
C GLN A 117 -11.05 -17.77 -2.81
N GLU A 118 -11.75 -17.52 -1.70
CA GLU A 118 -13.18 -17.85 -1.57
C GLU A 118 -14.05 -17.11 -2.60
N PHE A 119 -13.66 -15.90 -2.99
CA PHE A 119 -14.36 -15.11 -4.03
C PHE A 119 -13.89 -15.42 -5.45
N GLY A 120 -12.78 -16.16 -5.62
CA GLY A 120 -12.25 -16.56 -6.93
C GLY A 120 -11.83 -15.38 -7.82
N VAL A 121 -11.42 -14.26 -7.24
CA VAL A 121 -11.03 -13.04 -7.98
C VAL A 121 -9.51 -12.92 -8.15
N PRO A 122 -9.02 -12.42 -9.29
CA PRO A 122 -7.59 -12.22 -9.51
C PRO A 122 -7.06 -11.04 -8.69
N VAL A 123 -5.80 -11.14 -8.26
CA VAL A 123 -5.12 -10.10 -7.49
C VAL A 123 -3.64 -9.99 -7.88
N THR A 124 -3.13 -8.77 -7.86
CA THR A 124 -1.70 -8.46 -8.01
C THR A 124 -1.11 -8.01 -6.68
N VAL A 125 0.09 -8.48 -6.34
CA VAL A 125 0.87 -8.00 -5.19
C VAL A 125 2.14 -7.32 -5.71
N TYR A 126 2.32 -6.04 -5.36
CA TYR A 126 3.56 -5.31 -5.59
C TYR A 126 4.55 -5.61 -4.46
N GLN A 127 5.59 -6.38 -4.77
CA GLN A 127 6.49 -6.97 -3.78
C GLN A 127 7.76 -6.13 -3.58
N THR A 128 8.04 -5.75 -2.33
CA THR A 128 9.38 -5.28 -1.92
C THR A 128 10.22 -6.48 -1.52
N SER A 129 11.48 -6.57 -1.94
CA SER A 129 12.22 -7.86 -1.86
C SER A 129 13.30 -7.96 -0.78
N TYR A 130 13.90 -6.84 -0.35
CA TYR A 130 15.05 -6.86 0.56
C TYR A 130 14.71 -7.47 1.91
N TYR A 131 13.62 -7.04 2.55
CA TYR A 131 13.27 -7.51 3.90
C TYR A 131 12.66 -8.92 3.93
N SER A 132 12.23 -9.47 2.79
CA SER A 132 11.64 -10.81 2.71
C SER A 132 12.59 -11.93 3.15
N THR A 133 13.91 -11.74 3.03
CA THR A 133 14.90 -12.74 3.42
C THR A 133 15.30 -12.67 4.90
N PHE A 134 15.05 -11.54 5.57
CA PHE A 134 15.42 -11.34 6.98
C PHE A 134 14.38 -11.94 7.94
N ASN A 135 13.13 -12.09 7.49
CA ASN A 135 12.00 -12.56 8.30
C ASN A 135 11.89 -11.85 9.67
N ARG A 136 11.98 -10.52 9.63
CA ARG A 136 11.82 -9.61 10.77
C ARG A 136 10.78 -8.54 10.45
N PRO A 137 10.24 -7.83 11.46
CA PRO A 137 9.37 -6.70 11.21
C PRO A 137 10.10 -5.64 10.37
N VAL A 138 9.41 -5.05 9.40
CA VAL A 138 9.96 -3.94 8.62
C VAL A 138 10.17 -2.75 9.56
N PHE A 139 11.42 -2.33 9.71
CA PHE A 139 11.85 -1.39 10.75
C PHE A 139 10.99 -0.13 10.84
N ASP A 140 10.73 0.51 9.69
CA ASP A 140 10.04 1.78 9.65
C ASP A 140 8.62 1.66 10.23
N VAL A 141 7.81 0.73 9.73
CA VAL A 141 6.44 0.52 10.20
C VAL A 141 6.42 -0.02 11.64
N ALA A 142 7.32 -0.92 11.99
CA ALA A 142 7.42 -1.48 13.34
C ALA A 142 7.76 -0.42 14.39
N CYS A 143 8.72 0.48 14.09
CA CYS A 143 9.08 1.59 14.97
C CYS A 143 7.86 2.49 15.26
N SER A 144 7.11 2.86 14.24
CA SER A 144 5.92 3.71 14.41
C SER A 144 4.79 3.00 15.17
N TYR A 145 4.60 1.69 14.94
CA TYR A 145 3.60 0.89 15.65
C TYR A 145 3.96 0.69 17.14
N ILE A 146 5.22 0.39 17.45
CA ILE A 146 5.70 0.28 18.84
C ILE A 146 5.51 1.59 19.59
N LEU A 147 5.88 2.73 18.98
CA LEU A 147 5.64 4.05 19.57
C LEU A 147 4.15 4.35 19.80
N TRP A 148 3.27 3.82 18.94
CA TRP A 148 1.82 3.94 19.12
C TRP A 148 1.29 3.08 20.26
N LYS A 149 1.75 1.82 20.39
CA LYS A 149 1.42 0.96 21.55
C LYS A 149 1.92 1.58 22.86
N GLY A 150 3.08 2.24 22.82
CA GLY A 150 3.66 3.01 23.93
C GLY A 150 3.07 4.41 24.16
N ALA A 151 1.87 4.70 23.66
CA ALA A 151 1.28 6.04 23.74
C ALA A 151 1.17 6.56 25.19
N ALA A 152 1.14 7.89 25.31
CA ALA A 152 1.04 8.61 26.60
C ALA A 152 2.26 8.45 27.54
N GLN A 153 3.41 8.03 27.01
CA GLN A 153 4.66 7.96 27.76
C GLN A 153 5.63 9.09 27.35
N ARG A 154 6.70 9.27 28.13
CA ARG A 154 7.90 10.01 27.76
C ARG A 154 9.10 9.12 27.93
N LEU A 155 10.03 9.15 26.98
CA LEU A 155 11.24 8.35 26.99
C LEU A 155 12.47 9.25 26.99
N ASP A 156 13.55 8.77 27.56
CA ASP A 156 14.86 9.36 27.28
C ASP A 156 15.23 9.10 25.80
N GLY A 157 15.58 10.16 25.09
CA GLY A 157 15.82 10.13 23.65
C GLY A 157 17.26 9.79 23.27
N GLU A 158 18.22 9.95 24.18
CA GLU A 158 19.64 9.71 23.88
C GLU A 158 19.90 8.30 23.32
N PRO A 159 19.34 7.21 23.90
CA PRO A 159 19.57 5.85 23.40
C PRO A 159 19.06 5.60 21.98
N PHE A 160 18.11 6.42 21.49
CA PHE A 160 17.42 6.19 20.22
C PHE A 160 17.82 7.16 19.12
N THR A 161 18.30 8.35 19.49
CA THR A 161 18.57 9.42 18.54
C THR A 161 19.96 10.04 18.69
N GLY A 162 20.78 9.53 19.60
CA GLY A 162 22.13 10.02 19.88
C GLY A 162 22.17 11.44 20.44
N THR A 163 21.04 11.95 20.94
CA THR A 163 20.88 13.32 21.41
C THR A 163 20.01 13.34 22.66
N ALA A 164 20.52 13.95 23.72
CA ALA A 164 19.82 14.09 24.98
C ALA A 164 18.48 14.82 24.81
N GLY A 165 17.52 14.44 25.65
CA GLY A 165 16.20 15.08 25.73
C GLY A 165 15.05 14.09 25.62
N LEU A 166 13.87 14.52 26.07
CA LEU A 166 12.70 13.65 26.16
C LEU A 166 11.98 13.49 24.81
N LEU A 167 11.65 12.26 24.47
CA LEU A 167 10.74 11.90 23.39
C LEU A 167 9.32 11.80 23.95
N ASP A 168 8.40 12.60 23.43
CA ASP A 168 7.01 12.65 23.92
C ASP A 168 6.09 11.83 23.01
N LEU A 169 5.34 10.88 23.60
CA LEU A 169 4.46 9.96 22.86
C LEU A 169 2.96 10.23 23.07
N HIS A 170 2.57 11.37 23.66
CA HIS A 170 1.17 11.64 24.03
C HIS A 170 0.24 11.83 22.84
N THR A 171 0.69 12.54 21.80
CA THR A 171 -0.13 12.84 20.62
C THR A 171 0.38 12.12 19.38
N ALA A 172 -0.50 11.90 18.40
CA ALA A 172 -0.12 11.26 17.13
C ALA A 172 1.00 12.04 16.42
N ASP A 173 0.92 13.37 16.39
CA ASP A 173 1.93 14.22 15.75
C ASP A 173 3.28 14.13 16.45
N ARG A 174 3.29 14.07 17.79
CA ARG A 174 4.52 13.91 18.57
C ARG A 174 5.15 12.54 18.33
N ARG A 175 4.35 11.46 18.34
CA ARG A 175 4.84 10.12 17.97
C ARG A 175 5.40 10.06 16.56
N ALA A 176 4.73 10.68 15.59
CA ALA A 176 5.23 10.77 14.21
C ALA A 176 6.57 11.54 14.13
N ALA A 177 6.71 12.63 14.88
CA ALA A 177 7.97 13.38 14.95
C ALA A 177 9.11 12.57 15.58
N VAL A 178 8.83 11.85 16.67
CA VAL A 178 9.78 10.92 17.30
C VAL A 178 10.21 9.84 16.33
N CYS A 179 9.25 9.19 15.66
CA CYS A 179 9.54 8.16 14.66
C CYS A 179 10.44 8.69 13.52
N ARG A 180 10.15 9.91 13.01
CA ARG A 180 11.00 10.54 11.99
C ARG A 180 12.41 10.79 12.49
N ARG A 181 12.59 11.29 13.72
CA ARG A 181 13.91 11.54 14.31
C ARG A 181 14.71 10.25 14.44
N ILE A 182 14.10 9.18 14.95
CA ILE A 182 14.74 7.85 15.05
C ILE A 182 15.18 7.34 13.67
N ARG A 183 14.27 7.35 12.68
CA ARG A 183 14.57 6.88 11.31
C ARG A 183 15.70 7.69 10.66
N GLN A 184 15.69 9.02 10.84
CA GLN A 184 16.74 9.89 10.32
C GLN A 184 18.10 9.59 10.96
N THR A 185 18.16 9.34 12.27
CA THR A 185 19.40 8.92 12.93
C THR A 185 19.91 7.60 12.37
N MET A 186 19.06 6.57 12.25
CA MET A 186 19.45 5.27 11.69
C MET A 186 19.96 5.36 10.26
N LEU A 187 19.35 6.23 9.45
CA LEU A 187 19.78 6.48 8.08
C LEU A 187 21.14 7.18 8.04
N ARG A 188 21.32 8.26 8.80
CA ARG A 188 22.59 9.03 8.86
C ARG A 188 23.76 8.18 9.35
N GLU A 189 23.50 7.26 10.27
CA GLU A 189 24.51 6.35 10.82
C GLU A 189 24.77 5.11 9.95
N GLY A 190 24.03 4.94 8.84
CA GLY A 190 24.22 3.79 7.93
C GLY A 190 23.91 2.44 8.57
N ARG A 191 22.99 2.40 9.55
CA ARG A 191 22.71 1.21 10.36
C ARG A 191 22.15 0.05 9.53
N SER A 192 22.73 -1.13 9.76
CA SER A 192 22.31 -2.40 9.19
C SER A 192 20.91 -2.83 9.65
N ALA A 193 20.33 -3.83 9.00
CA ALA A 193 19.04 -4.41 9.40
C ALA A 193 19.10 -5.00 10.82
N GLN A 194 20.22 -5.62 11.20
CA GLN A 194 20.44 -6.18 12.52
C GLN A 194 20.52 -5.10 13.60
N GLU A 195 21.24 -4.00 13.35
CA GLU A 195 21.31 -2.89 14.32
C GLU A 195 19.95 -2.21 14.50
N LYS A 196 19.18 -2.06 13.43
CA LYS A 196 17.80 -1.57 13.47
C LYS A 196 16.89 -2.48 14.29
N ASP A 197 17.05 -3.79 14.16
CA ASP A 197 16.30 -4.77 14.92
C ASP A 197 16.63 -4.73 16.43
N VAL A 198 17.92 -4.57 16.80
CA VAL A 198 18.34 -4.33 18.19
C VAL A 198 17.74 -3.03 18.75
N LEU A 199 17.64 -1.98 17.92
CA LEU A 199 16.99 -0.74 18.33
C LEU A 199 15.49 -0.94 18.61
N LEU A 200 14.79 -1.74 17.79
CA LEU A 200 13.38 -2.05 18.04
C LEU A 200 13.19 -2.80 19.36
N ASP A 201 14.09 -3.73 19.70
CA ASP A 201 14.05 -4.44 20.99
C ASP A 201 14.15 -3.47 22.16
N ARG A 202 15.15 -2.57 22.13
CA ARG A 202 15.33 -1.53 23.16
C ARG A 202 14.13 -0.58 23.24
N LEU A 203 13.58 -0.20 22.09
CA LEU A 203 12.44 0.70 22.04
C LEU A 203 11.20 0.04 22.63
N ALA A 204 10.94 -1.23 22.27
CA ALA A 204 9.82 -1.99 22.78
C ALA A 204 9.91 -2.21 24.29
N GLU A 205 11.10 -2.55 24.80
CA GLU A 205 11.36 -2.64 26.24
C GLU A 205 11.06 -1.30 26.95
N ALA A 206 11.58 -0.19 26.40
CA ALA A 206 11.40 1.13 26.99
C ALA A 206 9.92 1.59 27.05
N VAL A 207 9.07 1.10 26.15
CA VAL A 207 7.63 1.42 26.16
C VAL A 207 6.73 0.31 26.72
N GLY A 208 7.30 -0.82 27.16
CA GLY A 208 6.55 -1.96 27.70
C GLY A 208 5.76 -2.75 26.65
N VAL A 209 6.26 -2.84 25.41
CA VAL A 209 5.65 -3.60 24.31
C VAL A 209 6.29 -4.98 24.17
N ASP A 210 5.47 -6.03 24.11
CA ASP A 210 5.94 -7.41 23.89
C ASP A 210 6.31 -7.65 22.41
N ILE A 211 7.56 -7.29 22.08
CA ILE A 211 8.13 -7.53 20.74
C ILE A 211 8.28 -9.03 20.42
N SER A 212 8.37 -9.90 21.43
CA SER A 212 8.49 -11.34 21.22
C SER A 212 7.19 -11.92 20.65
N SER A 213 6.04 -11.49 21.20
CA SER A 213 4.74 -11.83 20.64
C SER A 213 4.55 -11.27 19.22
N MET A 214 4.95 -10.02 18.98
CA MET A 214 4.89 -9.42 17.63
C MET A 214 5.69 -10.24 16.61
N ARG A 215 6.92 -10.65 16.93
CA ARG A 215 7.77 -11.48 16.06
C ARG A 215 7.20 -12.89 15.86
N LYS A 216 6.67 -13.50 16.93
CA LYS A 216 6.03 -14.83 16.86
C LYS A 216 4.83 -14.82 15.92
N ASN A 217 3.99 -13.79 16.00
CA ASN A 217 2.81 -13.63 15.15
C ASN A 217 3.12 -13.01 13.79
N ARG A 218 4.38 -12.60 13.57
CA ARG A 218 4.89 -11.97 12.35
C ARG A 218 4.15 -10.69 11.95
N VAL A 219 3.76 -9.91 12.96
CA VAL A 219 3.16 -8.58 12.79
C VAL A 219 4.15 -7.67 12.08
N LEU A 220 3.73 -7.06 10.96
CA LEU A 220 4.54 -6.17 10.12
C LEU A 220 5.78 -6.84 9.46
N HIS A 221 5.76 -8.16 9.28
CA HIS A 221 6.76 -8.87 8.48
C HIS A 221 6.37 -8.85 6.99
N LEU A 222 7.35 -9.06 6.12
CA LEU A 222 7.09 -9.44 4.73
C LEU A 222 6.91 -10.96 4.60
N MET A 223 6.27 -11.38 3.51
CA MET A 223 6.29 -12.77 3.07
C MET A 223 7.73 -13.23 2.80
N THR A 224 8.05 -14.44 3.23
CA THR A 224 9.31 -15.12 2.90
C THR A 224 9.31 -15.59 1.44
N PRO A 225 10.48 -15.88 0.83
CA PRO A 225 10.53 -16.45 -0.52
C PRO A 225 9.69 -17.72 -0.69
N ALA A 226 9.63 -18.58 0.33
CA ALA A 226 8.80 -19.79 0.28
C ALA A 226 7.29 -19.46 0.28
N GLU A 227 6.87 -18.43 0.99
CA GLU A 227 5.47 -17.95 0.99
C GLU A 227 5.10 -17.29 -0.33
N LEU A 228 6.01 -16.49 -0.89
CA LEU A 228 5.84 -15.88 -2.20
C LEU A 228 5.67 -16.93 -3.29
N ARG A 229 6.47 -18.01 -3.28
CA ARG A 229 6.29 -19.15 -4.19
C ARG A 229 4.91 -19.79 -4.04
N ARG A 230 4.41 -19.94 -2.81
CA ARG A 230 3.09 -20.54 -2.55
C ARG A 230 1.96 -19.69 -3.08
N VAL A 231 1.95 -18.38 -2.82
CA VAL A 231 0.88 -17.49 -3.31
C VAL A 231 0.96 -17.32 -4.84
N ALA A 232 2.16 -17.26 -5.41
CA ALA A 232 2.34 -17.22 -6.87
C ALA A 232 1.80 -18.50 -7.54
N SER A 233 2.10 -19.67 -6.96
CA SER A 233 1.57 -20.95 -7.45
C SER A 233 0.04 -21.06 -7.30
N ALA A 234 -0.56 -20.28 -6.40
CA ALA A 234 -1.99 -20.17 -6.22
C ALA A 234 -2.66 -19.12 -7.13
N GLY A 235 -1.90 -18.51 -8.04
CA GLY A 235 -2.42 -17.57 -9.06
C GLY A 235 -2.31 -16.09 -8.69
N VAL A 236 -1.61 -15.74 -7.61
CA VAL A 236 -1.30 -14.33 -7.30
C VAL A 236 -0.23 -13.80 -8.25
N ASP A 237 -0.49 -12.67 -8.89
CA ASP A 237 0.46 -12.01 -9.78
C ASP A 237 1.44 -11.12 -8.97
N LEU A 238 2.73 -11.48 -8.93
CA LEU A 238 3.75 -10.68 -8.24
C LEU A 238 4.38 -9.64 -9.18
N GLN A 239 4.41 -8.37 -8.77
CA GLN A 239 4.89 -7.25 -9.58
C GLN A 239 5.85 -6.34 -8.79
N LEU A 240 6.45 -5.35 -9.46
CA LEU A 240 7.60 -4.61 -8.95
C LEU A 240 7.21 -3.54 -7.92
N HIS A 241 7.94 -3.49 -6.80
CA HIS A 241 7.80 -2.45 -5.79
C HIS A 241 9.14 -1.95 -5.22
N THR A 242 10.19 -2.00 -6.03
CA THR A 242 11.61 -1.73 -5.66
C THR A 242 12.17 -2.74 -4.66
N HIS A 243 13.50 -2.83 -4.58
CA HIS A 243 14.13 -3.83 -3.72
C HIS A 243 13.99 -3.45 -2.24
N ARG A 244 14.22 -2.18 -1.89
CA ARG A 244 14.30 -1.66 -0.50
C ARG A 244 13.17 -0.67 -0.17
N HIS A 245 12.08 -0.68 -0.94
CA HIS A 245 10.95 0.24 -0.77
C HIS A 245 11.41 1.72 -0.79
N ARG A 246 12.17 2.09 -1.82
CA ARG A 246 12.72 3.46 -1.99
C ARG A 246 12.83 3.84 -3.46
N VAL A 247 12.74 5.14 -3.73
CA VAL A 247 12.84 5.73 -5.07
C VAL A 247 13.93 6.80 -5.09
N PRO A 248 15.22 6.41 -5.17
CA PRO A 248 16.31 7.37 -5.08
C PRO A 248 16.29 8.34 -6.27
N MET A 249 16.59 9.61 -6.02
CA MET A 249 16.78 10.63 -7.07
C MET A 249 18.17 10.52 -7.72
N ASN A 250 18.52 9.30 -8.10
CA ASN A 250 19.73 8.95 -8.82
C ASN A 250 19.37 7.78 -9.74
N ARG A 251 19.63 7.97 -11.04
CA ARG A 251 19.19 7.04 -12.09
C ARG A 251 19.76 5.65 -11.89
N GLU A 252 21.07 5.54 -11.66
CA GLU A 252 21.76 4.25 -11.54
C GLU A 252 21.25 3.46 -10.33
N LEU A 253 21.10 4.13 -9.18
CA LEU A 253 20.54 3.51 -7.98
C LEU A 253 19.06 3.12 -8.16
N PHE A 254 18.27 3.92 -8.86
CA PHE A 254 16.86 3.62 -9.13
C PHE A 254 16.72 2.39 -10.04
N LEU A 255 17.51 2.33 -11.11
CA LEU A 255 17.55 1.16 -12.01
C LEU A 255 18.04 -0.10 -11.28
N ALA A 256 19.02 0.04 -10.39
CA ALA A 256 19.49 -1.06 -9.55
C ALA A 256 18.39 -1.60 -8.61
N GLU A 257 17.59 -0.72 -8.00
CA GLU A 257 16.45 -1.12 -7.16
C GLU A 257 15.41 -1.94 -7.94
N ILE A 258 15.16 -1.60 -9.21
CA ILE A 258 14.24 -2.35 -10.07
C ILE A 258 14.86 -3.69 -10.50
N ALA A 259 16.13 -3.67 -10.93
CA ALA A 259 16.82 -4.87 -11.38
C ALA A 259 16.96 -5.92 -10.27
N ASP A 260 17.31 -5.49 -9.06
CA ASP A 260 17.41 -6.37 -7.88
C ASP A 260 16.06 -6.97 -7.52
N ASN A 261 14.98 -6.17 -7.56
CA ASN A 261 13.63 -6.63 -7.27
C ASN A 261 13.12 -7.63 -8.31
N ARG A 262 13.35 -7.34 -9.60
CA ARG A 262 13.00 -8.23 -10.71
C ARG A 262 13.71 -9.57 -10.61
N ARG A 263 15.03 -9.57 -10.34
CA ARG A 263 15.82 -10.78 -10.16
C ARG A 263 15.27 -11.64 -9.02
N PHE A 264 14.97 -11.03 -7.87
CA PHE A 264 14.37 -11.73 -6.75
C PHE A 264 13.01 -12.38 -7.11
N LEU A 265 12.15 -11.67 -7.84
CA LEU A 265 10.85 -12.22 -8.28
C LEU A 265 11.02 -13.36 -9.30
N ALA A 266 11.99 -13.26 -10.20
CA ALA A 266 12.34 -14.35 -11.12
C ALA A 266 12.78 -15.62 -10.36
N ASP A 267 13.58 -15.48 -9.30
CA ASP A 267 14.04 -16.61 -8.45
C ASP A 267 12.89 -17.28 -7.64
N ILE A 268 11.77 -16.58 -7.52
CA ILE A 268 10.53 -17.08 -6.90
C ILE A 268 9.61 -17.73 -7.95
N GLY A 269 9.97 -17.68 -9.23
CA GLY A 269 9.20 -18.28 -10.32
C GLY A 269 8.14 -17.36 -10.92
N GLN A 270 8.22 -16.04 -10.68
CA GLN A 270 7.39 -15.07 -11.37
C GLN A 270 7.95 -14.82 -12.79
N PRO A 271 7.25 -15.23 -13.86
CA PRO A 271 7.81 -15.25 -15.21
C PRO A 271 7.91 -13.87 -15.85
N SER A 272 7.08 -12.91 -15.41
CA SER A 272 7.05 -11.56 -15.98
C SER A 272 6.70 -10.51 -14.92
N THR A 273 7.51 -9.45 -14.90
CA THR A 273 7.36 -8.31 -13.99
C THR A 273 7.59 -7.01 -14.76
N ASP A 274 6.52 -6.50 -15.35
CA ASP A 274 6.48 -5.29 -16.18
C ASP A 274 5.44 -4.27 -15.67
N HIS A 275 4.81 -4.55 -14.53
CA HIS A 275 4.03 -3.57 -13.77
C HIS A 275 4.82 -3.11 -12.54
N PHE A 276 4.69 -1.82 -12.20
CA PHE A 276 5.36 -1.20 -11.07
C PHE A 276 4.38 -0.42 -10.19
N CYS A 277 4.63 -0.37 -8.89
CA CYS A 277 3.95 0.55 -7.99
C CYS A 277 4.99 1.47 -7.33
N TYR A 278 4.73 2.78 -7.31
CA TYR A 278 5.61 3.75 -6.66
C TYR A 278 5.54 3.61 -5.13
N PRO A 279 6.64 3.23 -4.44
CA PRO A 279 6.68 3.21 -2.98
C PRO A 279 6.16 4.51 -2.36
N SER A 280 5.23 4.40 -1.41
CA SER A 280 4.57 5.55 -0.75
C SER A 280 3.87 6.55 -1.71
N GLY A 281 3.61 6.17 -2.96
CA GLY A 281 3.10 7.07 -4.00
C GLY A 281 4.09 8.18 -4.39
N ALA A 282 5.37 8.05 -4.03
CA ALA A 282 6.40 9.03 -4.36
C ALA A 282 6.91 8.80 -5.78
N TYR A 283 6.67 9.76 -6.67
CA TYR A 283 7.13 9.71 -8.04
C TYR A 283 7.53 11.10 -8.56
N ASP A 284 8.42 11.09 -9.55
CA ASP A 284 8.94 12.28 -10.23
C ASP A 284 8.93 12.06 -11.75
N ALA A 285 8.89 13.14 -12.53
CA ALA A 285 8.93 13.08 -13.99
C ALA A 285 10.21 12.39 -14.49
N ALA A 286 11.33 12.52 -13.77
CA ALA A 286 12.59 11.86 -14.08
C ALA A 286 12.50 10.32 -14.06
N PHE A 287 11.57 9.74 -13.27
CA PHE A 287 11.45 8.29 -13.13
C PHE A 287 10.79 7.63 -14.35
N LEU A 288 9.98 8.38 -15.12
CA LEU A 288 9.25 7.85 -16.26
C LEU A 288 10.18 7.24 -17.33
N PRO A 289 11.20 7.95 -17.86
CA PRO A 289 12.13 7.36 -18.81
C PRO A 289 12.95 6.21 -18.21
N TRP A 290 13.27 6.25 -16.91
CA TRP A 290 14.04 5.17 -16.26
C TRP A 290 13.21 3.89 -16.11
N LEU A 291 11.92 4.01 -15.77
CA LEU A 291 11.00 2.87 -15.74
C LEU A 291 10.82 2.26 -17.13
N ALA A 292 10.68 3.09 -18.16
CA ALA A 292 10.59 2.63 -19.55
C ALA A 292 11.87 1.89 -19.97
N GLU A 293 13.05 2.44 -19.66
CA GLU A 293 14.34 1.77 -19.89
C GLU A 293 14.43 0.42 -19.15
N ALA A 294 13.93 0.36 -17.92
CA ALA A 294 13.87 -0.86 -17.13
C ALA A 294 12.80 -1.86 -17.63
N GLY A 295 12.11 -1.60 -18.74
CA GLY A 295 11.11 -2.49 -19.33
C GLY A 295 9.76 -2.51 -18.60
N VAL A 296 9.46 -1.49 -17.79
CA VAL A 296 8.14 -1.36 -17.14
C VAL A 296 7.14 -0.80 -18.16
N ARG A 297 6.02 -1.51 -18.34
CA ARG A 297 4.94 -1.16 -19.28
C ARG A 297 3.86 -0.30 -18.63
N ALA A 298 3.59 -0.51 -17.35
CA ALA A 298 2.60 0.26 -16.61
C ALA A 298 3.01 0.46 -15.15
N ALA A 299 2.65 1.61 -14.58
CA ALA A 299 2.91 1.89 -13.19
C ALA A 299 1.73 2.59 -12.52
N THR A 300 1.47 2.22 -11.27
CA THR A 300 0.35 2.74 -10.49
C THR A 300 0.81 3.73 -9.42
N THR A 301 0.09 4.84 -9.30
CA THR A 301 0.30 5.85 -8.27
C THR A 301 -0.64 5.63 -7.08
N CYS A 302 -0.64 6.56 -6.12
CA CYS A 302 -1.67 6.63 -5.07
C CYS A 302 -2.69 7.75 -5.33
N ASP A 303 -2.63 8.42 -6.50
CA ASP A 303 -3.56 9.48 -6.85
C ASP A 303 -4.94 8.88 -7.14
N PRO A 304 -6.02 9.36 -6.48
CA PRO A 304 -7.35 8.80 -6.64
C PRO A 304 -7.90 9.11 -8.03
N GLY A 305 -8.44 8.08 -8.68
CA GLY A 305 -9.17 8.24 -9.93
C GLY A 305 -9.43 6.92 -10.64
N LEU A 306 -10.18 7.01 -11.74
CA LEU A 306 -10.32 5.93 -12.70
C LEU A 306 -9.36 6.14 -13.89
N ALA A 307 -8.59 5.11 -14.23
CA ALA A 307 -7.71 5.14 -15.37
C ALA A 307 -8.51 5.16 -16.68
N THR A 308 -8.06 5.97 -17.63
CA THR A 308 -8.62 6.07 -18.99
C THR A 308 -7.58 5.62 -20.02
N ARG A 309 -7.98 5.40 -21.26
CA ARG A 309 -7.04 5.12 -22.37
C ARG A 309 -6.03 6.26 -22.61
N THR A 310 -6.34 7.47 -22.14
CA THR A 310 -5.44 8.64 -22.25
C THR A 310 -4.61 8.86 -20.99
N SER A 311 -4.80 8.06 -19.93
CA SER A 311 -3.91 8.08 -18.77
C SER A 311 -2.51 7.64 -19.21
N PRO A 312 -1.44 8.35 -18.79
CA PRO A 312 -0.08 7.88 -19.04
C PRO A 312 0.11 6.48 -18.43
N PRO A 313 0.59 5.47 -19.18
CA PRO A 313 0.68 4.09 -18.67
C PRO A 313 1.52 3.95 -17.40
N LEU A 314 2.50 4.82 -17.22
CA LEU A 314 3.36 4.86 -16.05
C LEU A 314 2.81 5.73 -14.90
N LEU A 315 1.58 6.25 -15.01
CA LEU A 315 0.94 7.09 -13.98
C LEU A 315 -0.54 6.73 -13.81
N LEU A 316 -0.85 5.43 -13.75
CA LEU A 316 -2.22 4.96 -13.58
C LEU A 316 -2.74 5.31 -12.17
N PRO A 317 -3.90 5.99 -12.05
CA PRO A 317 -4.48 6.33 -10.76
C PRO A 317 -5.01 5.09 -10.04
N ARG A 318 -5.07 5.16 -8.70
CA ARG A 318 -5.62 4.11 -7.83
C ARG A 318 -6.45 4.67 -6.70
N ILE A 319 -7.41 3.88 -6.24
CA ILE A 319 -8.07 4.13 -4.96
C ILE A 319 -7.41 3.28 -3.90
N ILE A 320 -6.72 3.95 -2.97
CA ILE A 320 -6.20 3.31 -1.77
C ILE A 320 -7.35 3.13 -0.78
N ASP A 321 -7.89 1.92 -0.73
CA ASP A 321 -8.98 1.58 0.18
C ASP A 321 -8.43 1.25 1.57
N SER A 322 -9.21 1.61 2.59
CA SER A 322 -8.80 1.54 3.99
C SER A 322 -10.00 1.45 4.92
N SER A 323 -9.77 1.19 6.21
CA SER A 323 -10.82 1.18 7.23
C SER A 323 -11.62 2.48 7.30
N SER A 324 -11.07 3.57 6.74
CA SER A 324 -11.72 4.87 6.74
C SER A 324 -12.74 5.05 5.61
N LEU A 325 -12.72 4.25 4.54
CA LEU A 325 -13.68 4.40 3.45
C LEU A 325 -15.03 3.80 3.84
N SER A 326 -16.14 4.50 3.58
CA SER A 326 -17.48 3.95 3.84
C SER A 326 -17.93 3.05 2.68
N ASP A 327 -18.82 2.09 2.94
CA ASP A 327 -19.38 1.21 1.89
C ASP A 327 -19.98 2.01 0.73
N VAL A 328 -20.76 3.05 1.03
CA VAL A 328 -21.39 3.87 -0.02
C VAL A 328 -20.36 4.66 -0.84
N GLU A 329 -19.24 5.05 -0.25
CA GLU A 329 -18.14 5.71 -0.96
C GLU A 329 -17.34 4.73 -1.81
N PHE A 330 -17.09 3.52 -1.30
CA PHE A 330 -16.50 2.43 -2.05
C PHE A 330 -17.36 2.06 -3.27
N GLU A 331 -18.67 1.84 -3.07
CA GLU A 331 -19.60 1.63 -4.17
C GLU A 331 -19.63 2.82 -5.13
N GLY A 332 -19.56 4.05 -4.60
CA GLY A 332 -19.45 5.25 -5.43
C GLY A 332 -18.25 5.19 -6.38
N TRP A 333 -17.11 4.62 -5.96
CA TRP A 333 -15.97 4.36 -6.84
C TRP A 333 -16.24 3.24 -7.85
N LEU A 334 -16.87 2.14 -7.42
CA LEU A 334 -17.25 1.04 -8.34
C LEU A 334 -18.09 1.53 -9.52
N TYR A 335 -19.03 2.44 -9.25
CA TYR A 335 -19.91 3.06 -10.25
C TYR A 335 -19.32 4.31 -10.93
N GLY A 336 -18.25 4.89 -10.37
CA GLY A 336 -17.57 6.10 -10.84
C GLY A 336 -18.16 7.43 -10.36
N VAL A 337 -19.21 7.40 -9.53
CA VAL A 337 -19.83 8.61 -8.95
C VAL A 337 -18.87 9.31 -7.99
N SER A 338 -18.05 8.55 -7.27
CA SER A 338 -17.05 9.14 -6.40
C SER A 338 -16.01 9.91 -7.20
N ASP A 339 -15.57 9.45 -8.38
CA ASP A 339 -14.54 10.08 -9.22
C ASP A 339 -14.82 11.54 -9.56
N VAL A 340 -16.10 11.88 -9.80
CA VAL A 340 -16.53 13.23 -10.16
C VAL A 340 -16.71 14.16 -8.95
N LEU A 341 -16.63 13.64 -7.72
CA LEU A 341 -16.69 14.45 -6.51
C LEU A 341 -15.31 14.98 -6.14
N PRO A 342 -15.22 16.12 -5.43
CA PRO A 342 -13.93 16.60 -4.92
C PRO A 342 -13.27 15.59 -3.97
N HIS A 343 -11.99 15.32 -4.21
CA HIS A 343 -11.13 14.49 -3.36
C HIS A 343 -10.06 15.33 -2.69
N ARG A 344 -9.56 14.85 -1.55
CA ARG A 344 -8.38 15.47 -0.95
C ARG A 344 -7.17 15.19 -1.84
N PRO A 345 -6.28 16.18 -2.04
CA PRO A 345 -5.00 15.92 -2.67
C PRO A 345 -4.26 14.85 -1.87
N VAL A 346 -3.62 13.91 -2.57
CA VAL A 346 -2.72 12.96 -1.95
C VAL A 346 -1.48 13.72 -1.54
N GLN A 347 -1.17 13.72 -0.23
CA GLN A 347 0.09 14.26 0.24
C GLN A 347 1.22 13.35 -0.22
N ARG A 348 1.98 13.81 -1.20
CA ARG A 348 3.20 13.14 -1.65
C ARG A 348 4.30 13.50 -0.67
N SER A 349 4.66 12.60 0.23
CA SER A 349 5.99 12.68 0.82
C SER A 349 6.96 12.09 -0.19
N VAL A 350 7.43 12.91 -1.13
CA VAL A 350 8.77 12.67 -1.66
C VAL A 350 9.64 12.86 -0.42
N ALA A 351 10.02 11.78 0.24
CA ALA A 351 11.12 11.86 1.17
C ALA A 351 12.25 12.46 0.34
N LEU A 352 12.58 13.72 0.61
CA LEU A 352 13.86 14.29 0.25
C LEU A 352 14.86 13.38 0.95
N THR A 353 15.19 12.26 0.33
CA THR A 353 16.44 11.54 0.59
C THR A 353 17.49 12.45 -0.01
N ALA A 354 17.75 13.56 0.70
CA ALA A 354 18.96 14.32 0.53
C ALA A 354 20.10 13.32 0.64
N GLU A 355 20.84 13.18 -0.45
CA GLU A 355 22.21 12.67 -0.49
C GLU A 355 22.40 11.28 0.14
N SER A 356 22.08 10.23 -0.62
CA SER A 356 22.73 8.93 -0.46
C SER A 356 23.83 8.80 -1.51
N THR A 357 24.87 9.63 -1.41
CA THR A 357 26.19 9.32 -1.94
C THR A 357 26.82 8.28 -1.02
N ARG A 358 26.54 6.99 -1.28
CA ARG A 358 27.41 5.82 -1.05
C ARG A 358 26.67 4.52 -1.33
#